data_AF-A0A852LZF3-F1
#
_entry.id   AF-A0A852LZF3-F1
#
_cell.length_a   1.000
_cell.length_b   1.000
_cell.length_c   1.000
_cell.angle_alpha   90.00
_cell.angle_beta   90.00
_cell.angle_gamma   90.00
#
_symmetry.space_group_name_H-M   'P 1'
#
loop_
_entity.id
_entity.type
_entity.pdbx_description
1 polymer ?
#
loop_
_entity_poly.entity_id
_entity_poly.type
_entity_poly.pdbx_seq_one_letter_code
_entity_poly.pdbx_strand_id
1 'polypeptide(L)'
;RFPPSSPLKPYPKKYSYGKEVIKFPDWNEPKAGVSQEQIPVKSVTMRPKCVLGCNKHSIAGWLREGTVPICCTSAAPSWTVQPQYKNIKLLELQKVLGLDSLEEVLDTKLVNSKHIFQNVYNVNKQGIVTLEDKSKELPHWILSAMKCLANWPSCSDLKQPTYSGFERDVFKTIVDYFGQTKEPLLTFHFFDVFVSVLGLLQNYSKAIEALQISCLLLPPENRKRLQLLVRMMARISFNKDLPPLSESVKTRTLVIQAFSRCILCSKDEMDLDELLAAKLVSFLMDNYQEILSVPSSLKSSIEEHVVHLQRVQV
;
A
#
# COMPACT_ATOMS: atom_id res chain seq x y z
N ARG A 1 -46.42 42.68 -5.71
CA ARG A 1 -45.05 43.18 -6.00
C ARG A 1 -44.14 42.63 -4.92
N PHE A 2 -43.23 41.71 -5.28
CA PHE A 2 -42.20 41.22 -4.36
C PHE A 2 -41.07 42.25 -4.25
N PRO A 3 -40.34 42.32 -3.11
CA PRO A 3 -39.22 43.22 -2.96
C PRO A 3 -38.07 42.81 -3.92
N PRO A 4 -37.31 43.77 -4.45
CA PRO A 4 -36.28 43.51 -5.46
C PRO A 4 -34.98 42.89 -4.91
N SER A 5 -34.90 42.58 -3.61
CA SER A 5 -33.68 42.06 -2.97
C SER A 5 -34.00 41.08 -1.84
N SER A 6 -33.33 39.92 -1.88
CA SER A 6 -33.43 38.82 -0.90
C SER A 6 -32.70 39.14 0.42
N PRO A 7 -33.21 38.74 1.60
CA PRO A 7 -32.59 39.01 2.90
C PRO A 7 -31.43 38.05 3.26
N LEU A 8 -30.96 37.22 2.33
CA LEU A 8 -29.84 36.29 2.57
C LEU A 8 -28.49 36.95 2.31
N LYS A 9 -27.51 36.71 3.20
CA LYS A 9 -26.12 37.17 3.05
C LYS A 9 -25.56 36.78 1.67
N PRO A 10 -24.83 37.67 0.97
CA PRO A 10 -24.23 37.34 -0.31
C PRO A 10 -23.18 36.24 -0.16
N TYR A 11 -23.16 35.31 -1.11
CA TYR A 11 -22.12 34.29 -1.21
C TYR A 11 -20.72 34.94 -1.29
N PRO A 12 -19.71 34.39 -0.61
CA PRO A 12 -18.35 34.90 -0.71
C PRO A 12 -17.86 34.83 -2.16
N LYS A 13 -17.30 35.95 -2.65
CA LYS A 13 -16.74 36.07 -3.99
C LYS A 13 -15.61 35.05 -4.18
N LYS A 14 -15.68 34.25 -5.26
CA LYS A 14 -14.54 33.44 -5.70
C LYS A 14 -13.41 34.38 -6.14
N TYR A 15 -12.33 34.40 -5.37
CA TYR A 15 -11.05 34.91 -5.87
C TYR A 15 -10.51 33.91 -6.91
N SER A 16 -10.29 34.40 -8.12
CA SER A 16 -9.59 33.66 -9.17
C SER A 16 -8.12 33.49 -8.81
N TYR A 17 -7.78 32.40 -8.13
CA TYR A 17 -6.40 31.96 -7.98
C TYR A 17 -5.94 31.30 -9.28
N GLY A 18 -4.76 31.71 -9.76
CA GLY A 18 -4.13 31.17 -10.96
C GLY A 18 -3.96 29.66 -10.89
N LYS A 19 -3.95 29.01 -12.07
CA LYS A 19 -3.62 27.59 -12.23
C LYS A 19 -2.16 27.35 -11.81
N GLU A 20 -1.94 27.17 -10.52
CA GLU A 20 -0.77 26.45 -10.05
C GLU A 20 -1.12 24.97 -10.00
N VAL A 21 -0.37 24.18 -10.77
CA VAL A 21 -0.41 22.72 -10.69
C VAL A 21 -0.01 22.34 -9.27
N ILE A 22 -0.98 21.86 -8.48
CA ILE A 22 -0.78 21.43 -7.10
C ILE A 22 0.25 20.27 -7.13
N LYS A 23 1.49 20.57 -6.73
CA LYS A 23 2.48 19.54 -6.43
C LYS A 23 2.21 19.02 -5.02
N PHE A 24 1.99 17.71 -4.93
CA PHE A 24 1.61 17.03 -3.69
C PHE A 24 2.80 16.91 -2.73
N PRO A 25 2.70 17.30 -1.44
CA PRO A 25 3.76 17.10 -0.46
C PRO A 25 3.81 15.66 0.08
N ASP A 26 5.03 15.19 0.31
CA ASP A 26 5.41 13.85 0.73
C ASP A 26 5.02 13.54 2.19
N TRP A 27 4.76 12.26 2.52
CA TRP A 27 4.35 11.76 3.85
C TRP A 27 5.51 11.68 4.85
N ASN A 28 6.32 12.73 4.94
CA ASN A 28 7.47 12.72 5.83
C ASN A 28 7.05 12.85 7.31
N GLU A 29 7.74 12.08 8.15
CA GLU A 29 7.74 12.17 9.61
C GLU A 29 8.08 13.61 10.08
N PRO A 30 7.60 14.04 11.27
CA PRO A 30 8.00 15.33 11.82
C PRO A 30 9.51 15.33 12.12
N LYS A 31 10.23 16.27 11.52
CA LYS A 31 11.64 16.53 11.82
C LYS A 31 11.75 17.09 13.25
N ALA A 32 12.60 16.46 14.06
CA ALA A 32 13.04 17.00 15.34
C ALA A 32 13.67 18.40 15.17
N GLY A 33 13.53 19.22 16.21
CA GLY A 33 13.67 20.67 16.19
C GLY A 33 15.00 21.25 15.71
N VAL A 34 14.91 22.50 15.28
CA VAL A 34 15.99 23.35 14.78
C VAL A 34 16.75 23.96 15.95
N SER A 35 18.09 24.00 15.87
CA SER A 35 18.91 25.01 16.53
C SER A 35 20.12 25.33 15.64
N GLN A 36 20.42 26.63 15.54
CA GLN A 36 21.37 27.34 14.68
C GLN A 36 22.81 26.80 14.81
N GLU A 37 23.78 26.97 13.89
CA GLU A 37 24.28 28.21 13.30
C GLU A 37 25.31 27.90 12.16
N GLN A 38 25.76 28.92 11.43
CA GLN A 38 26.38 28.92 10.10
C GLN A 38 27.85 28.41 10.00
N ILE A 39 28.24 27.88 8.82
CA ILE A 39 29.40 28.25 7.94
C ILE A 39 29.53 27.23 6.78
N PRO A 40 29.80 27.63 5.52
CA PRO A 40 29.82 26.71 4.37
C PRO A 40 31.22 26.12 4.12
N VAL A 41 31.33 24.79 4.11
CA VAL A 41 32.52 24.10 3.60
C VAL A 41 32.09 23.08 2.56
N LYS A 42 32.58 23.27 1.32
CA LYS A 42 32.43 22.32 0.22
C LYS A 42 33.17 21.04 0.57
N SER A 43 32.49 19.89 0.56
CA SER A 43 33.12 18.59 0.44
C SER A 43 32.59 17.85 -0.78
N VAL A 44 33.53 17.49 -1.64
CA VAL A 44 33.35 16.70 -2.86
C VAL A 44 33.18 15.24 -2.45
N THR A 45 32.12 14.57 -2.87
CA THR A 45 32.06 13.09 -2.87
C THR A 45 31.26 12.55 -4.06
N MET A 46 32.03 12.03 -5.01
CA MET A 46 31.82 10.89 -5.90
C MET A 46 30.39 10.33 -6.05
N ARG A 47 29.84 10.48 -7.26
CA ARG A 47 28.84 9.55 -7.84
C ARG A 47 29.58 8.51 -8.69
N PRO A 48 29.25 7.22 -8.66
CA PRO A 48 29.65 6.32 -9.73
C PRO A 48 28.81 6.65 -10.97
N LYS A 49 29.45 7.24 -11.98
CA LYS A 49 28.92 7.30 -13.35
C LYS A 49 29.25 5.97 -14.02
N CYS A 50 28.24 5.16 -14.34
CA CYS A 50 28.41 4.13 -15.36
C CYS A 50 28.56 4.83 -16.72
N VAL A 51 29.77 4.71 -17.27
CA VAL A 51 30.18 5.20 -18.58
C VAL A 51 29.80 4.13 -19.61
N LEU A 52 28.94 4.47 -20.57
CA LEU A 52 29.02 3.92 -21.92
C LEU A 52 28.93 5.11 -22.86
N GLY A 53 30.10 5.56 -23.31
CA GLY A 53 30.26 6.61 -24.29
C GLY A 53 30.02 6.05 -25.68
N CYS A 54 28.95 6.49 -26.34
CA CYS A 54 28.91 6.54 -27.79
C CYS A 54 29.47 7.90 -28.22
N ASN A 55 30.79 7.98 -28.39
CA ASN A 55 31.40 9.10 -29.10
C ASN A 55 30.99 8.99 -30.57
N LYS A 56 30.21 9.96 -31.02
CA LYS A 56 30.03 10.27 -32.44
C LYS A 56 31.43 10.56 -33.02
N HIS A 57 31.68 10.11 -34.25
CA HIS A 57 32.83 10.36 -35.13
C HIS A 57 33.54 9.07 -35.59
N SER A 58 32.97 8.44 -36.64
CA SER A 58 33.67 7.93 -37.83
C SER A 58 32.71 7.05 -38.63
N ILE A 59 31.98 7.69 -39.55
CA ILE A 59 31.37 7.01 -40.70
C ILE A 59 32.46 7.02 -41.77
N ALA A 60 33.24 5.95 -41.86
CA ALA A 60 34.05 5.65 -43.05
C ALA A 60 34.45 4.17 -43.05
N GLY A 61 33.88 3.42 -44.00
CA GLY A 61 34.58 2.33 -44.65
C GLY A 61 34.60 0.98 -43.95
N TRP A 62 33.45 0.32 -43.81
CA TRP A 62 33.37 -1.15 -43.87
C TRP A 62 32.10 -1.57 -44.59
N LEU A 63 32.14 -1.48 -45.92
CA LEU A 63 31.25 -2.21 -46.82
C LEU A 63 32.11 -3.26 -47.53
N ARG A 64 32.31 -4.41 -46.87
CA ARG A 64 32.57 -5.69 -47.53
C ARG A 64 32.50 -6.82 -46.51
N GLU A 65 31.80 -7.86 -46.94
CA GLU A 65 31.59 -9.16 -46.30
C GLU A 65 30.68 -9.19 -45.07
N GLY A 66 29.53 -9.83 -45.26
CA GLY A 66 28.47 -9.92 -44.28
C GLY A 66 28.90 -10.67 -43.03
N THR A 67 28.81 -9.98 -41.89
CA THR A 67 28.30 -10.51 -40.62
C THR A 67 27.97 -9.29 -39.77
N VAL A 68 26.69 -8.96 -39.62
CA VAL A 68 26.25 -7.91 -38.69
C VAL A 68 26.27 -8.53 -37.29
N PRO A 69 26.99 -7.98 -36.29
CA PRO A 69 26.83 -8.45 -34.92
C PRO A 69 25.46 -8.00 -34.44
N ILE A 70 24.55 -8.96 -34.33
CA ILE A 70 23.28 -8.83 -33.63
C ILE A 70 23.63 -8.68 -32.15
N CYS A 71 23.80 -7.45 -31.66
CA CYS A 71 23.90 -7.18 -30.22
C CYS A 71 22.97 -6.04 -29.85
N CYS A 72 21.68 -6.30 -30.05
CA CYS A 72 20.55 -5.59 -29.45
C CYS A 72 19.40 -6.59 -29.31
N THR A 73 19.63 -7.74 -28.68
CA THR A 73 18.53 -8.66 -28.35
C THR A 73 17.89 -8.14 -27.08
N SER A 74 16.82 -7.39 -27.29
CA SER A 74 15.71 -7.10 -26.37
C SER A 74 15.74 -7.86 -25.05
N ALA A 75 15.77 -7.13 -23.93
CA ALA A 75 15.32 -7.63 -22.64
C ALA A 75 14.02 -8.42 -22.83
N ALA A 76 13.99 -9.68 -22.40
CA ALA A 76 12.78 -10.50 -22.47
C ALA A 76 11.59 -9.71 -21.91
N PRO A 77 10.47 -9.61 -22.64
CA PRO A 77 9.35 -8.81 -22.20
C PRO A 77 8.80 -9.39 -20.89
N SER A 78 8.51 -8.52 -19.92
CA SER A 78 8.27 -8.88 -18.52
C SER A 78 7.10 -9.86 -18.27
N TRP A 79 6.33 -10.26 -19.29
CA TRP A 79 5.20 -11.17 -19.19
C TRP A 79 5.58 -12.65 -19.07
N THR A 80 6.72 -13.09 -19.61
CA THR A 80 7.10 -14.52 -19.61
C THR A 80 7.44 -15.03 -18.21
N VAL A 81 7.90 -14.14 -17.32
CA VAL A 81 8.32 -14.50 -15.95
C VAL A 81 7.16 -14.45 -14.95
N GLN A 82 6.04 -13.80 -15.29
CA GLN A 82 4.90 -13.60 -14.38
C GLN A 82 4.29 -14.91 -13.86
N PRO A 83 4.02 -15.94 -14.69
CA PRO A 83 3.40 -17.19 -14.22
C PRO A 83 4.27 -17.96 -13.22
N GLN A 84 5.60 -17.85 -13.32
CA GLN A 84 6.55 -18.57 -12.47
C GLN A 84 6.49 -18.06 -11.03
N TYR A 85 6.37 -16.74 -10.83
CA TYR A 85 6.30 -16.15 -9.49
C TYR A 85 5.04 -16.53 -8.73
N LYS A 86 3.92 -16.71 -9.44
CA LYS A 86 2.68 -17.23 -8.83
C LYS A 86 2.93 -18.61 -8.21
N ASN A 87 3.51 -19.54 -8.97
CA ASN A 87 3.74 -20.90 -8.48
C ASN A 87 4.78 -20.93 -7.35
N ILE A 88 5.84 -20.13 -7.45
CA ILE A 88 6.84 -20.01 -6.37
C ILE A 88 6.17 -19.52 -5.08
N LYS A 89 5.35 -18.47 -5.14
CA LYS A 89 4.69 -17.91 -3.96
C LYS A 89 3.62 -18.83 -3.38
N LEU A 90 2.91 -19.58 -4.22
CA LEU A 90 1.99 -20.61 -3.75
C LEU A 90 2.73 -21.75 -3.05
N LEU A 91 3.85 -22.22 -3.59
CA LEU A 91 4.67 -23.26 -2.95
C LEU A 91 5.26 -22.78 -1.61
N GLU A 92 5.71 -21.53 -1.52
CA GLU A 92 6.14 -20.94 -0.25
C GLU A 92 4.98 -20.87 0.75
N LEU A 93 3.81 -20.37 0.34
CA LEU A 93 2.63 -20.31 1.19
C LEU A 93 2.25 -21.69 1.73
N GLN A 94 2.23 -22.71 0.87
CA GLN A 94 1.94 -24.09 1.24
C GLN A 94 2.91 -24.60 2.33
N LYS A 95 4.21 -24.38 2.14
CA LYS A 95 5.25 -24.80 3.08
C LYS A 95 5.13 -24.10 4.43
N VAL A 96 4.83 -22.80 4.44
CA VAL A 96 4.70 -22.02 5.67
C VAL A 96 3.43 -22.42 6.44
N LEU A 97 2.33 -22.65 5.73
CA LEU A 97 1.07 -23.15 6.30
C LEU A 97 1.18 -24.62 6.76
N GLY A 98 2.13 -25.39 6.24
CA GLY A 98 2.31 -26.79 6.58
C GLY A 98 1.20 -27.68 6.01
N LEU A 99 0.65 -27.31 4.85
CA LEU A 99 -0.44 -28.03 4.19
C LEU A 99 0.11 -28.97 3.10
N ASP A 100 -0.51 -30.15 2.96
CA ASP A 100 -0.15 -31.10 1.89
C ASP A 100 -0.62 -30.61 0.51
N SER A 101 -1.70 -29.82 0.47
CA SER A 101 -2.22 -29.15 -0.74
C SER A 101 -2.84 -27.81 -0.38
N LEU A 102 -2.78 -26.85 -1.31
CA LEU A 102 -3.47 -25.55 -1.18
C LEU A 102 -4.90 -25.56 -1.74
N GLU A 103 -5.33 -26.64 -2.41
CA GLU A 103 -6.63 -26.69 -3.09
C GLU A 103 -7.83 -26.55 -2.15
N GLU A 104 -7.70 -26.98 -0.89
CA GLU A 104 -8.75 -26.87 0.12
C GLU A 104 -8.91 -25.45 0.67
N VAL A 105 -7.89 -24.58 0.49
CA VAL A 105 -7.79 -23.28 1.16
C VAL A 105 -7.77 -22.12 0.16
N LEU A 106 -7.36 -22.37 -1.08
CA LEU A 106 -7.26 -21.35 -2.12
C LEU A 106 -7.50 -21.92 -3.51
N ASP A 107 -8.45 -21.35 -4.25
CA ASP A 107 -8.55 -21.61 -5.69
C ASP A 107 -7.38 -20.94 -6.42
N THR A 108 -6.34 -21.73 -6.68
CA THR A 108 -5.13 -21.27 -7.37
C THR A 108 -5.43 -20.69 -8.76
N LYS A 109 -6.55 -21.01 -9.41
CA LYS A 109 -6.92 -20.48 -10.73
C LYS A 109 -7.28 -18.99 -10.67
N LEU A 110 -7.83 -18.53 -9.56
CA LEU A 110 -8.26 -17.14 -9.36
C LEU A 110 -7.09 -16.20 -9.04
N VAL A 111 -5.94 -16.74 -8.64
CA VAL A 111 -4.74 -15.95 -8.35
C VAL A 111 -4.13 -15.41 -9.66
N ASN A 112 -4.06 -14.09 -9.78
CA ASN A 112 -3.47 -13.42 -10.94
C ASN A 112 -2.00 -13.09 -10.70
N SER A 113 -1.11 -13.62 -11.54
CA SER A 113 0.34 -13.37 -11.46
C SER A 113 0.71 -11.89 -11.62
N LYS A 114 -0.09 -11.11 -12.36
CA LYS A 114 0.13 -9.66 -12.53
C LYS A 114 0.04 -8.90 -11.21
N HIS A 115 -0.82 -9.36 -10.29
CA HIS A 115 -0.99 -8.73 -8.98
C HIS A 115 0.30 -8.78 -8.16
N ILE A 116 0.98 -9.93 -8.16
CA ILE A 116 2.26 -10.13 -7.46
C ILE A 116 3.31 -9.16 -8.00
N PHE A 117 3.43 -9.06 -9.33
CA PHE A 117 4.39 -8.16 -9.96
C PHE A 117 4.13 -6.70 -9.57
N GLN A 118 2.87 -6.24 -9.66
CA GLN A 118 2.50 -4.87 -9.27
C GLN A 118 2.74 -4.63 -7.78
N ASN A 119 2.42 -5.59 -6.92
CA ASN A 119 2.63 -5.48 -5.48
C ASN A 119 4.11 -5.42 -5.08
N VAL A 120 5.02 -6.02 -5.86
CA VAL A 120 6.46 -6.00 -5.59
C VAL A 120 7.14 -4.75 -6.17
N TYR A 121 6.83 -4.42 -7.42
CA TYR A 121 7.58 -3.42 -8.18
C TYR A 121 6.93 -2.04 -8.22
N ASN A 122 5.60 -1.97 -8.25
CA ASN A 122 4.88 -0.71 -8.30
C ASN A 122 4.61 -0.23 -6.87
N VAL A 123 5.67 0.15 -6.15
CA VAL A 123 5.58 0.70 -4.80
C VAL A 123 6.27 2.05 -4.70
N ASN A 124 5.70 2.93 -3.88
CA ASN A 124 6.30 4.22 -3.56
C ASN A 124 7.48 4.06 -2.58
N LYS A 125 8.14 5.17 -2.23
CA LYS A 125 9.26 5.19 -1.28
C LYS A 125 8.90 4.68 0.12
N GLN A 126 7.62 4.70 0.50
CA GLN A 126 7.10 4.22 1.78
C GLN A 126 6.58 2.77 1.70
N GLY A 127 6.84 2.06 0.59
CA GLY A 127 6.37 0.70 0.35
C GLY A 127 4.86 0.57 0.07
N ILE A 128 4.15 1.67 -0.17
CA ILE A 128 2.72 1.66 -0.53
C ILE A 128 2.58 1.37 -2.02
N VAL A 129 1.67 0.48 -2.37
CA VAL A 129 1.36 0.14 -3.76
C VAL A 129 0.87 1.37 -4.54
N THR A 130 1.42 1.57 -5.74
CA THR A 130 1.00 2.59 -6.70
C THR A 130 0.13 1.95 -7.78
N LEU A 131 -1.11 2.41 -7.91
CA LEU A 131 -2.03 1.90 -8.93
C LEU A 131 -1.83 2.66 -10.24
N GLU A 132 -1.82 1.93 -11.35
CA GLU A 132 -1.78 2.53 -12.69
C GLU A 132 -3.12 3.20 -13.02
N ASP A 133 -4.22 2.56 -12.61
CA ASP A 133 -5.57 3.08 -12.75
C ASP A 133 -5.97 3.91 -11.53
N LYS A 134 -6.08 5.22 -11.72
CA LYS A 134 -6.47 6.17 -10.68
C LYS A 134 -7.93 6.02 -10.25
N SER A 135 -8.80 5.41 -11.07
CA SER A 135 -10.22 5.22 -10.73
C SER A 135 -10.43 4.23 -9.58
N LYS A 136 -9.46 3.33 -9.37
CA LYS A 136 -9.46 2.33 -8.30
C LYS A 136 -8.93 2.84 -6.95
N GLU A 137 -8.37 4.05 -6.94
CA GLU A 137 -7.88 4.69 -5.71
C GLU A 137 -9.02 5.07 -4.77
N LEU A 138 -8.69 5.22 -3.49
CA LEU A 138 -9.63 5.76 -2.52
C LEU A 138 -10.01 7.19 -2.91
N PRO A 139 -11.28 7.60 -2.76
CA PRO A 139 -11.68 8.97 -2.98
C PRO A 139 -10.83 9.95 -2.17
N HIS A 140 -10.51 11.10 -2.75
CA HIS A 140 -9.66 12.11 -2.12
C HIS A 140 -10.15 12.50 -0.72
N TRP A 141 -11.46 12.64 -0.53
CA TRP A 141 -12.06 13.00 0.75
C TRP A 141 -11.81 11.93 1.84
N ILE A 142 -11.80 10.63 1.48
CA ILE A 142 -11.43 9.56 2.41
C ILE A 142 -9.96 9.65 2.77
N LEU A 143 -9.08 9.84 1.79
CA LEU A 143 -7.64 9.97 2.05
C LEU A 143 -7.33 11.15 2.99
N SER A 144 -7.99 12.29 2.77
CA SER A 144 -7.89 13.45 3.66
C SER A 144 -8.43 13.16 5.06
N ALA A 145 -9.58 12.49 5.19
CA ALA A 145 -10.16 12.08 6.48
C ALA A 145 -9.22 11.14 7.25
N MET A 146 -8.69 10.10 6.59
CA MET A 146 -7.73 9.18 7.19
C MET A 146 -6.45 9.91 7.63
N LYS A 147 -5.92 10.81 6.80
CA LYS A 147 -4.74 11.62 7.11
C LYS A 147 -4.98 12.56 8.28
N CYS A 148 -6.18 13.13 8.39
CA CYS A 148 -6.60 14.02 9.47
C CYS A 148 -6.47 13.32 10.84
N LEU A 149 -7.04 12.11 10.97
CA LEU A 149 -6.96 11.35 12.22
C LEU A 149 -5.55 10.81 12.50
N ALA A 150 -4.88 10.29 11.49
CA ALA A 150 -3.55 9.68 11.65
C ALA A 150 -2.46 10.69 12.07
N ASN A 151 -2.65 11.98 11.78
CA ASN A 151 -1.70 13.06 12.10
C ASN A 151 -2.29 14.09 13.07
N TRP A 152 -3.36 13.75 13.77
CA TRP A 152 -3.99 14.64 14.74
C TRP A 152 -2.98 15.18 15.76
N PRO A 153 -3.05 16.47 16.14
CA PRO A 153 -4.00 17.51 15.71
C PRO A 153 -3.58 18.27 14.43
N SER A 154 -2.43 17.92 13.85
CA SER A 154 -1.81 18.59 12.71
C SER A 154 -2.46 18.16 11.39
N CYS A 155 -3.73 18.51 11.19
CA CYS A 155 -4.38 18.35 9.90
C CYS A 155 -3.84 19.41 8.92
N SER A 156 -3.02 19.00 7.95
CA SER A 156 -2.37 19.93 7.00
C SER A 156 -3.36 20.79 6.19
N ASP A 157 -4.59 20.31 6.03
CA ASP A 157 -5.56 20.89 5.08
C ASP A 157 -6.65 21.72 5.80
N LEU A 158 -6.74 21.62 7.13
CA LEU A 158 -7.73 22.33 7.95
C LEU A 158 -7.01 23.00 9.12
N LYS A 159 -7.03 24.32 9.17
CA LYS A 159 -6.51 25.07 10.33
C LYS A 159 -7.36 24.71 11.56
N GLN A 160 -6.85 23.77 12.36
CA GLN A 160 -7.41 23.25 13.62
C GLN A 160 -8.80 22.57 13.51
N PRO A 161 -9.12 21.65 14.45
CA PRO A 161 -10.45 21.05 14.55
C PRO A 161 -11.52 22.14 14.69
N THR A 162 -12.51 22.13 13.82
CA THR A 162 -13.47 23.24 13.68
C THR A 162 -14.52 23.27 14.80
N TYR A 163 -14.73 22.16 15.54
CA TYR A 163 -15.67 22.03 16.66
C TYR A 163 -15.38 20.79 17.53
N SER A 164 -16.00 20.69 18.71
CA SER A 164 -15.89 19.54 19.63
C SER A 164 -16.55 18.28 19.06
N GLY A 165 -15.85 17.15 19.05
CA GLY A 165 -16.36 15.88 18.49
C GLY A 165 -16.08 15.68 17.00
N PHE A 166 -15.41 16.65 16.35
CA PHE A 166 -15.01 16.56 14.95
C PHE A 166 -14.22 15.26 14.64
N GLU A 167 -13.35 14.82 15.55
CA GLU A 167 -12.59 13.56 15.41
C GLU A 167 -13.50 12.33 15.33
N ARG A 168 -14.62 12.33 16.06
CA ARG A 168 -15.59 11.22 16.08
C ARG A 168 -16.38 11.19 14.79
N ASP A 169 -16.75 12.35 14.26
CA ASP A 169 -17.46 12.46 12.99
C ASP A 169 -16.56 12.06 11.80
N VAL A 170 -15.28 12.46 11.81
CA VAL A 170 -14.31 12.01 10.82
C VAL A 170 -14.09 10.49 10.93
N PHE A 171 -13.97 9.96 12.14
CA PHE A 171 -13.83 8.51 12.35
C PHE A 171 -15.06 7.76 11.82
N LYS A 172 -16.26 8.19 12.21
CA LYS A 172 -17.53 7.63 11.74
C LYS A 172 -17.63 7.65 10.22
N THR A 173 -17.24 8.76 9.59
CA THR A 173 -17.23 8.90 8.13
C THR A 173 -16.33 7.84 7.46
N ILE A 174 -15.17 7.56 8.02
CA ILE A 174 -14.26 6.52 7.51
C ILE A 174 -14.85 5.13 7.72
N VAL A 175 -15.42 4.86 8.91
CA VAL A 175 -16.09 3.58 9.22
C VAL A 175 -17.25 3.34 8.28
N ASP A 176 -18.12 4.33 8.06
CA ASP A 176 -19.28 4.23 7.19
C ASP A 176 -18.88 3.95 5.73
N TYR A 177 -17.75 4.50 5.26
CA TYR A 177 -17.21 4.23 3.92
C TYR A 177 -16.70 2.79 3.77
N PHE A 178 -15.87 2.33 4.71
CA PHE A 178 -15.35 0.95 4.67
C PHE A 178 -16.43 -0.09 5.01
N GLY A 179 -17.49 0.29 5.72
CA GLY A 179 -18.64 -0.57 5.98
C GLY A 179 -19.53 -0.80 4.76
N GLN A 180 -19.45 0.06 3.74
CA GLN A 180 -20.22 -0.08 2.49
C GLN A 180 -19.54 -0.99 1.45
N THR A 181 -18.34 -1.51 1.73
CA THR A 181 -17.64 -2.38 0.79
C THR A 181 -18.34 -3.73 0.69
N LYS A 182 -18.70 -4.14 -0.54
CA LYS A 182 -19.39 -5.41 -0.81
C LYS A 182 -18.53 -6.66 -0.54
N GLU A 183 -17.21 -6.48 -0.51
CA GLU A 183 -16.24 -7.54 -0.31
C GLU A 183 -15.18 -7.06 0.70
N PRO A 184 -14.70 -7.95 1.60
CA PRO A 184 -13.62 -7.62 2.52
C PRO A 184 -12.33 -7.28 1.77
N LEU A 185 -11.48 -6.49 2.40
CA LEU A 185 -10.18 -6.10 1.83
C LEU A 185 -9.28 -7.33 1.59
N LEU A 186 -9.38 -8.36 2.43
CA LEU A 186 -8.67 -9.63 2.22
C LEU A 186 -9.34 -10.55 1.19
N THR A 187 -10.48 -10.13 0.59
CA THR A 187 -11.31 -10.87 -0.39
C THR A 187 -11.90 -12.17 0.14
N PHE A 188 -13.06 -12.57 -0.37
CA PHE A 188 -13.66 -13.85 0.06
C PHE A 188 -12.82 -15.05 -0.37
N HIS A 189 -12.13 -14.93 -1.50
CA HIS A 189 -11.31 -16.02 -2.07
C HIS A 189 -10.08 -16.40 -1.24
N PHE A 190 -9.60 -15.51 -0.38
CA PHE A 190 -8.47 -15.78 0.50
C PHE A 190 -8.90 -15.95 1.96
N PHE A 191 -10.20 -15.97 2.26
CA PHE A 191 -10.70 -16.07 3.64
C PHE A 191 -10.09 -17.28 4.36
N ASP A 192 -10.17 -18.47 3.77
CA ASP A 192 -9.63 -19.69 4.38
C ASP A 192 -8.11 -19.66 4.55
N VAL A 193 -7.39 -18.96 3.65
CA VAL A 193 -5.94 -18.73 3.79
C VAL A 193 -5.67 -17.94 5.07
N PHE A 194 -6.39 -16.85 5.28
CA PHE A 194 -6.20 -16.00 6.47
C PHE A 194 -6.68 -16.68 7.76
N VAL A 195 -7.70 -17.53 7.69
CA VAL A 195 -8.11 -18.39 8.81
C VAL A 195 -7.02 -19.44 9.12
N SER A 196 -6.38 -20.02 8.10
CA SER A 196 -5.26 -20.94 8.31
C SER A 196 -4.06 -20.24 8.97
N VAL A 197 -3.77 -19.00 8.56
CA VAL A 197 -2.74 -18.16 9.18
C VAL A 197 -3.06 -17.83 10.64
N LEU A 198 -4.33 -17.69 11.02
CA LEU A 198 -4.71 -17.48 12.43
C LEU A 198 -4.24 -18.62 13.34
N GLY A 199 -4.18 -19.85 12.81
CA GLY A 199 -3.62 -21.02 13.51
C GLY A 199 -2.11 -20.91 13.77
N LEU A 200 -1.39 -20.12 12.96
CA LEU A 200 0.05 -19.90 13.08
C LEU A 200 0.43 -18.72 13.97
N LEU A 201 -0.51 -17.92 14.47
CA LEU A 201 -0.18 -16.73 15.27
C LEU A 201 0.66 -17.01 16.52
N GLN A 202 0.68 -18.25 17.01
CA GLN A 202 1.56 -18.67 18.11
C GLN A 202 3.04 -18.70 17.69
N ASN A 203 3.33 -18.92 16.41
CA ASN A 203 4.66 -18.85 15.83
C ASN A 203 4.81 -17.55 15.03
N TYR A 204 5.28 -16.51 15.72
CA TYR A 204 5.41 -15.16 15.17
C TYR A 204 6.09 -15.13 13.79
N SER A 205 7.23 -15.82 13.63
CA SER A 205 7.98 -15.82 12.37
C SER A 205 7.18 -16.41 11.21
N LYS A 206 6.53 -17.56 11.43
CA LYS A 206 5.71 -18.20 10.39
C LYS A 206 4.46 -17.38 10.07
N ALA A 207 3.85 -16.76 11.08
CA ALA A 207 2.67 -15.91 10.89
C ALA A 207 3.00 -14.68 10.03
N ILE A 208 4.11 -13.99 10.31
CA ILE A 208 4.57 -12.86 9.51
C ILE A 208 4.82 -13.28 8.06
N GLU A 209 5.57 -14.37 7.87
CA GLU A 209 5.90 -14.87 6.53
C GLU A 209 4.64 -15.25 5.73
N ALA A 210 3.70 -15.97 6.36
CA ALA A 210 2.46 -16.35 5.73
C ALA A 210 1.58 -15.14 5.37
N LEU A 211 1.50 -14.14 6.26
CA LEU A 211 0.77 -12.91 5.99
C LEU A 211 1.42 -12.08 4.88
N GLN A 212 2.75 -11.98 4.86
CA GLN A 212 3.49 -11.30 3.79
C GLN A 212 3.17 -11.92 2.43
N ILE A 213 3.29 -13.25 2.32
CA ILE A 213 3.02 -13.96 1.07
C ILE A 213 1.55 -13.79 0.68
N SER A 214 0.61 -14.02 1.60
CA SER A 214 -0.83 -13.90 1.33
C SER A 214 -1.21 -12.49 0.88
N CYS A 215 -0.67 -11.45 1.54
CA CYS A 215 -0.91 -10.05 1.17
C CYS A 215 -0.32 -9.68 -0.20
N LEU A 216 0.76 -10.34 -0.65
CA LEU A 216 1.33 -10.13 -1.99
C LEU A 216 0.47 -10.72 -3.11
N LEU A 217 -0.32 -11.77 -2.80
CA LEU A 217 -1.23 -12.42 -3.75
C LEU A 217 -2.54 -11.62 -3.95
N LEU A 218 -2.88 -10.72 -3.02
CA LEU A 218 -4.08 -9.90 -3.10
C LEU A 218 -4.11 -8.98 -4.33
N PRO A 219 -5.31 -8.63 -4.83
CA PRO A 219 -5.45 -7.54 -5.79
C PRO A 219 -4.73 -6.26 -5.31
N PRO A 220 -3.97 -5.57 -6.18
CA PRO A 220 -3.19 -4.39 -5.77
C PRO A 220 -4.02 -3.26 -5.17
N GLU A 221 -5.27 -3.11 -5.63
CA GLU A 221 -6.22 -2.13 -5.08
C GLU A 221 -6.60 -2.46 -3.64
N ASN A 222 -6.89 -3.73 -3.35
CA ASN A 222 -7.18 -4.23 -2.01
C ASN A 222 -5.96 -4.08 -1.09
N ARG A 223 -4.78 -4.49 -1.56
CA ARG A 223 -3.53 -4.37 -0.79
C ARG A 223 -3.23 -2.91 -0.45
N LYS A 224 -3.38 -1.98 -1.39
CA LYS A 224 -3.20 -0.54 -1.14
C LYS A 224 -4.19 -0.03 -0.09
N ARG A 225 -5.47 -0.38 -0.21
CA ARG A 225 -6.51 0.02 0.76
C ARG A 225 -6.20 -0.52 2.15
N LEU A 226 -5.81 -1.79 2.25
CA LEU A 226 -5.38 -2.43 3.49
C LEU A 226 -4.16 -1.73 4.10
N GLN A 227 -3.12 -1.44 3.30
CA GLN A 227 -1.93 -0.71 3.73
C GLN A 227 -2.26 0.64 4.35
N LEU A 228 -3.12 1.42 3.71
CA LEU A 228 -3.52 2.73 4.20
C LEU A 228 -4.39 2.62 5.45
N LEU A 229 -5.34 1.69 5.46
CA LEU A 229 -6.26 1.49 6.58
C LEU A 229 -5.51 1.03 7.83
N VAL A 230 -4.75 -0.06 7.75
CA VAL A 230 -4.02 -0.62 8.90
C VAL A 230 -3.00 0.39 9.43
N ARG A 231 -2.32 1.13 8.55
CA ARG A 231 -1.40 2.20 8.97
C ARG A 231 -2.13 3.32 9.73
N MET A 232 -3.28 3.77 9.23
CA MET A 232 -4.11 4.73 9.95
C MET A 232 -4.56 4.19 11.30
N MET A 233 -5.07 2.95 11.35
CA MET A 233 -5.52 2.28 12.58
C MET A 233 -4.41 2.23 13.64
N ALA A 234 -3.20 1.84 13.24
CA ALA A 234 -2.04 1.82 14.13
C ALA A 234 -1.69 3.23 14.63
N ARG A 235 -1.61 4.21 13.72
CA ARG A 235 -1.28 5.61 14.08
C ARG A 235 -2.27 6.20 15.07
N ILE A 236 -3.57 6.02 14.83
CA ILE A 236 -4.65 6.50 15.72
C ILE A 236 -4.55 5.80 17.09
N SER A 237 -4.29 4.49 17.12
CA SER A 237 -4.22 3.72 18.37
C SER A 237 -3.05 4.11 19.28
N PHE A 238 -1.96 4.60 18.70
CA PHE A 238 -0.78 5.08 19.44
C PHE A 238 -0.73 6.61 19.62
N ASN A 239 -1.69 7.35 19.06
CA ASN A 239 -1.71 8.81 19.16
C ASN A 239 -2.24 9.26 20.52
N LYS A 240 -1.36 9.83 21.35
CA LYS A 240 -1.72 10.36 22.68
C LYS A 240 -2.42 11.72 22.62
N ASP A 241 -2.26 12.46 21.52
CA ASP A 241 -2.87 13.78 21.34
C ASP A 241 -4.29 13.71 20.78
N LEU A 242 -4.71 12.52 20.31
CA LEU A 242 -6.05 12.29 19.80
C LEU A 242 -7.04 12.10 20.96
N PRO A 243 -8.14 12.88 21.01
CA PRO A 243 -9.20 12.68 21.98
C PRO A 243 -9.83 11.27 21.87
N PRO A 244 -10.40 10.73 22.96
CA PRO A 244 -11.14 9.48 22.91
C PRO A 244 -12.24 9.53 21.85
N LEU A 245 -12.23 8.57 20.93
CA LEU A 245 -13.24 8.45 19.88
C LEU A 245 -14.57 7.90 20.40
N SER A 246 -14.56 7.31 21.60
CA SER A 246 -15.73 6.83 22.34
C SER A 246 -15.53 7.08 23.82
N GLU A 247 -16.62 7.36 24.54
CA GLU A 247 -16.62 7.55 26.00
C GLU A 247 -16.47 6.23 26.76
N SER A 248 -16.89 5.10 26.15
CA SER A 248 -16.99 3.79 26.81
C SER A 248 -15.92 2.80 26.38
N VAL A 249 -15.35 2.96 25.19
CA VAL A 249 -14.43 1.99 24.58
C VAL A 249 -13.10 2.65 24.27
N LYS A 250 -12.00 1.99 24.65
CA LYS A 250 -10.64 2.45 24.31
C LYS A 250 -10.48 2.56 22.79
N THR A 251 -9.83 3.62 22.32
CA THR A 251 -9.60 3.89 20.89
C THR A 251 -9.08 2.66 20.13
N ARG A 252 -8.09 1.95 20.68
CA ARG A 252 -7.55 0.72 20.06
C ARG A 252 -8.63 -0.35 19.82
N THR A 253 -9.43 -0.64 20.85
CA THR A 253 -10.50 -1.64 20.77
C THR A 253 -11.57 -1.21 19.77
N LEU A 254 -11.97 0.06 19.83
CA LEU A 254 -12.96 0.63 18.91
C LEU A 254 -12.51 0.52 17.45
N VAL A 255 -11.25 0.87 17.17
CA VAL A 255 -10.67 0.81 15.82
C VAL A 255 -10.64 -0.63 15.30
N ILE A 256 -10.25 -1.61 16.12
CA ILE A 256 -10.25 -3.02 15.70
C ILE A 256 -11.66 -3.52 15.42
N GLN A 257 -12.61 -3.24 16.32
CA GLN A 257 -14.00 -3.66 16.14
C GLN A 257 -14.61 -3.03 14.89
N ALA A 258 -14.42 -1.73 14.69
CA ALA A 258 -15.00 -0.99 13.58
C ALA A 258 -14.53 -1.46 12.19
N PHE A 259 -13.27 -1.91 12.07
CA PHE A 259 -12.70 -2.31 10.77
C PHE A 259 -12.52 -3.82 10.59
N SER A 260 -12.80 -4.63 11.62
CA SER A 260 -12.66 -6.10 11.56
C SER A 260 -13.37 -6.70 10.35
N ARG A 261 -14.68 -6.44 10.25
CA ARG A 261 -15.57 -6.96 9.19
C ARG A 261 -15.19 -6.49 7.78
N CYS A 262 -14.69 -5.27 7.63
CA CYS A 262 -14.26 -4.78 6.32
C CYS A 262 -12.90 -5.37 5.89
N ILE A 263 -12.08 -5.85 6.83
CA ILE A 263 -10.79 -6.48 6.53
C ILE A 263 -10.97 -7.96 6.26
N LEU A 264 -11.66 -8.69 7.15
CA LEU A 264 -11.93 -10.12 7.05
C LEU A 264 -13.38 -10.39 7.45
N CYS A 265 -14.14 -11.02 6.55
CA CYS A 265 -15.43 -11.61 6.85
C CYS A 265 -15.66 -12.82 5.94
N SER A 266 -16.40 -13.82 6.42
CA SER A 266 -16.88 -14.89 5.54
C SER A 266 -18.03 -14.37 4.68
N LYS A 267 -18.35 -15.12 3.62
CA LYS A 267 -19.47 -14.81 2.74
C LYS A 267 -20.84 -15.07 3.39
N ASP A 268 -20.87 -15.99 4.36
CA ASP A 268 -22.11 -16.47 5.00
C ASP A 268 -22.39 -15.77 6.34
N GLU A 269 -21.55 -14.79 6.72
CA GLU A 269 -21.71 -13.88 7.87
C GLU A 269 -21.99 -14.59 9.21
N MET A 270 -21.00 -15.30 9.76
CA MET A 270 -21.10 -15.99 11.05
C MET A 270 -20.49 -15.18 12.20
N ASP A 271 -21.07 -15.23 13.40
CA ASP A 271 -20.55 -14.52 14.59
C ASP A 271 -19.13 -14.95 14.98
N LEU A 272 -18.75 -16.20 14.67
CA LEU A 272 -17.39 -16.71 14.90
C LEU A 272 -16.33 -15.91 14.10
N ASP A 273 -16.74 -15.34 12.96
CA ASP A 273 -15.85 -14.58 12.08
C ASP A 273 -15.40 -13.27 12.72
N GLU A 274 -16.23 -12.66 13.59
CA GLU A 274 -15.90 -11.36 14.19
C GLU A 274 -14.74 -11.47 15.17
N LEU A 275 -14.72 -12.52 16.00
CA LEU A 275 -13.62 -12.77 16.94
C LEU A 275 -12.32 -13.15 16.21
N LEU A 276 -12.42 -13.98 15.16
CA LEU A 276 -11.28 -14.36 14.32
C LEU A 276 -10.72 -13.14 13.59
N ALA A 277 -11.58 -12.33 12.98
CA ALA A 277 -11.22 -11.09 12.30
C ALA A 277 -10.57 -10.10 13.26
N ALA A 278 -11.15 -9.87 14.45
CA ALA A 278 -10.59 -8.98 15.46
C ALA A 278 -9.18 -9.43 15.90
N LYS A 279 -8.97 -10.75 16.08
CA LYS A 279 -7.66 -11.31 16.42
C LYS A 279 -6.64 -11.11 15.30
N LEU A 280 -7.01 -11.41 14.06
CA LEU A 280 -6.15 -11.22 12.89
C LEU A 280 -5.78 -9.74 12.72
N VAL A 281 -6.78 -8.86 12.77
CA VAL A 281 -6.63 -7.42 12.58
C VAL A 281 -5.79 -6.81 13.68
N SER A 282 -5.92 -7.26 14.93
CA SER A 282 -5.02 -6.87 16.01
C SER A 282 -3.57 -7.20 15.67
N PHE A 283 -3.29 -8.46 15.28
CA PHE A 283 -1.94 -8.88 14.92
C PHE A 283 -1.39 -8.14 13.69
N LEU A 284 -2.23 -7.93 12.68
CA LEU A 284 -1.89 -7.19 11.48
C LEU A 284 -1.55 -5.73 11.79
N MET A 285 -2.31 -5.10 12.69
CA MET A 285 -2.10 -3.71 13.12
C MET A 285 -0.80 -3.55 13.92
N ASP A 286 -0.48 -4.51 14.78
CA ASP A 286 0.74 -4.45 15.60
C ASP A 286 2.01 -4.65 14.74
N ASN A 287 1.93 -5.44 13.65
CA ASN A 287 3.08 -5.84 12.83
C ASN A 287 3.01 -5.36 11.37
N TYR A 288 2.22 -4.32 11.09
CA TYR A 288 1.90 -3.90 9.72
C TYR A 288 3.13 -3.50 8.88
N GLN A 289 4.17 -2.95 9.52
CA GLN A 289 5.39 -2.53 8.84
C GLN A 289 6.13 -3.72 8.25
N GLU A 290 6.22 -4.81 9.01
CA GLU A 290 6.85 -6.04 8.58
C GLU A 290 5.95 -6.75 7.56
N ILE A 291 4.67 -6.96 7.89
CA ILE A 291 3.72 -7.74 7.07
C ILE A 291 3.45 -7.11 5.71
N LEU A 292 3.26 -5.78 5.65
CA LEU A 292 2.83 -5.10 4.42
C LEU A 292 3.97 -4.44 3.65
N SER A 293 5.21 -4.57 4.14
CA SER A 293 6.39 -4.23 3.35
C SER A 293 6.63 -5.26 2.25
N VAL A 294 7.43 -4.88 1.24
CA VAL A 294 7.92 -5.84 0.25
C VAL A 294 9.28 -6.32 0.75
N PRO A 295 9.46 -7.63 1.05
CA PRO A 295 10.75 -8.15 1.49
C PRO A 295 11.85 -7.84 0.47
N SER A 296 12.98 -7.30 0.92
CA SER A 296 14.13 -6.99 0.04
C SER A 296 14.72 -8.25 -0.58
N SER A 297 14.76 -9.35 0.19
CA SER A 297 15.14 -10.69 -0.28
C SER A 297 14.29 -11.16 -1.45
N LEU A 298 12.99 -10.83 -1.45
CA LEU A 298 12.10 -11.15 -2.55
C LEU A 298 12.48 -10.37 -3.82
N LYS A 299 12.77 -9.07 -3.71
CA LYS A 299 13.21 -8.28 -4.86
C LYS A 299 14.50 -8.82 -5.45
N SER A 300 15.49 -9.11 -4.62
CA SER A 300 16.77 -9.68 -5.05
C SER A 300 16.60 -11.05 -5.71
N SER A 301 15.80 -11.94 -5.12
CA SER A 301 15.52 -13.26 -5.70
C SER A 301 14.81 -13.15 -7.06
N ILE A 302 13.86 -12.23 -7.20
CA ILE A 302 13.16 -11.99 -8.47
C ILE A 302 14.13 -11.41 -9.51
N GLU A 303 14.96 -10.43 -9.14
CA GLU A 303 15.98 -9.83 -10.00
C GLU A 303 17.03 -10.85 -10.47
N GLU A 304 17.54 -11.69 -9.56
CA GLU A 304 18.47 -12.78 -9.89
C GLU A 304 17.84 -13.80 -10.85
N HIS A 305 16.57 -14.15 -10.66
CA HIS A 305 15.86 -15.07 -11.54
C HIS A 305 15.64 -14.47 -12.94
N VAL A 306 15.31 -13.17 -13.03
CA VAL A 306 15.22 -12.45 -14.31
C VAL A 306 16.56 -12.45 -15.02
N VAL A 307 17.66 -12.17 -14.30
CA VAL A 307 19.02 -12.19 -14.85
C VAL A 307 19.42 -13.59 -15.32
N HIS A 308 19.07 -14.63 -14.56
CA HIS A 308 19.35 -16.01 -14.94
C HIS A 308 18.62 -16.41 -16.22
N LEU A 309 17.32 -16.11 -16.33
CA LEU A 309 16.53 -16.39 -17.53
C LEU A 309 17.05 -15.63 -18.76
N GLN A 310 17.49 -14.38 -18.58
CA GLN A 310 18.12 -13.60 -19.65
C GLN A 310 19.45 -14.21 -20.13
N ARG A 311 20.21 -14.88 -19.25
CA ARG A 311 21.46 -15.58 -19.63
C ARG A 311 21.22 -16.91 -20.34
N VAL A 312 20.14 -17.62 -20.01
CA VAL A 312 19.80 -18.92 -20.59
C VAL A 312 19.18 -18.78 -22.00
N GLN A 313 18.71 -17.58 -22.36
CA GLN A 313 18.17 -17.25 -23.69
C GLN A 313 19.18 -16.67 -24.67
N VAL A 314 20.47 -16.63 -24.33
CA VAL A 314 21.58 -16.23 -25.20
C VAL A 314 22.33 -17.46 -25.71
#